data_AF-A0A537CFT4-F1
#
_entry.id   AF-A0A537CFT4-F1
#
_cell.length_a   1.000
_cell.length_b   1.000
_cell.length_c   1.000
_cell.angle_alpha   90.00
_cell.angle_beta   90.00
_cell.angle_gamma   90.00
#
_symmetry.space_group_name_H-M   'P 1'
#
loop_
_entity.id
_entity.type
_entity.pdbx_description
1 polymer ?
#
loop_
_entity_poly.entity_id
_entity_poly.type
_entity_poly.pdbx_seq_one_letter_code
_entity_poly.pdbx_strand_id
1 'polypeptide(L)'
;WLLGAAIGIWVDEQDNVWIIHRSSATLNDNEKALELKVGECCRGAPPVLVFDPAGNLIRSWGGPGQGYEWPESNHGIHIDYKGNVWIGGNGMKDAHILKFTKDGKFLMQMGRSGKNAGSNDLENFGRVAKIWVDPKTNEAYVADGYLNKRVAVLDADTGKIKRYWGAYGNKPDDADLGKYDPNAPPAKQFRNPVHCVERSTDGLVYVCDRQADRVQVFRADGTFVKEAFYAKNTLGSGSAWDIAFSKDAQQRYIFLADGTNEKVRVVLRETLEELTNFGDGGRQPGQFFGVHSIATDSKGNIYTTETYEGKRLQKFVYKGIGTVVAGDQGVPWPRSK
;
A
#
# COMPACT_ATOMS: atom_id res chain seq x y z
N TRP A 1 13.23 17.07 -11.45
CA TRP A 1 12.34 15.92 -11.68
C TRP A 1 10.99 16.21 -11.04
N LEU A 2 9.93 15.57 -11.50
CA LEU A 2 8.62 15.57 -10.84
C LEU A 2 8.17 14.15 -10.49
N LEU A 3 7.38 14.04 -9.44
CA LEU A 3 6.68 12.81 -9.08
C LEU A 3 5.41 12.68 -9.93
N GLY A 4 5.27 11.55 -10.61
CA GLY A 4 3.94 11.04 -10.97
C GLY A 4 3.14 10.60 -9.75
N ALA A 5 1.99 9.96 -9.96
CA ALA A 5 1.17 9.39 -8.88
C ALA A 5 2.03 8.48 -7.98
N ALA A 6 2.13 8.84 -6.69
CA ALA A 6 2.92 8.14 -5.70
C ALA A 6 2.05 7.08 -5.03
N ILE A 7 2.41 5.81 -5.21
CA ILE A 7 1.46 4.69 -5.03
C ILE A 7 1.95 3.62 -4.06
N GLY A 8 3.20 3.65 -3.65
CA GLY A 8 3.73 2.74 -2.65
C GLY A 8 4.77 3.44 -1.79
N ILE A 9 4.80 3.08 -0.51
CA ILE A 9 5.76 3.59 0.47
C ILE A 9 6.17 2.48 1.42
N TRP A 10 7.43 2.52 1.84
CA TRP A 10 7.95 1.72 2.93
C TRP A 10 9.01 2.50 3.69
N VAL A 11 9.15 2.24 5.00
CA VAL A 11 10.24 2.76 5.82
C VAL A 11 11.13 1.59 6.23
N ASP A 12 12.40 1.64 5.84
CA ASP A 12 13.35 0.58 6.13
C ASP A 12 13.90 0.64 7.57
N GLU A 13 14.76 -0.30 7.92
CA GLU A 13 15.31 -0.45 9.26
C GLU A 13 16.28 0.69 9.67
N GLN A 14 16.69 1.55 8.73
CA GLN A 14 17.46 2.77 9.00
C GLN A 14 16.58 4.03 8.99
N ASP A 15 15.25 3.88 8.99
CA ASP A 15 14.27 4.95 8.80
C ASP A 15 14.36 5.66 7.44
N ASN A 16 15.03 5.07 6.43
CA ASN A 16 14.96 5.62 5.08
C ASN A 16 13.56 5.40 4.51
N VAL A 17 13.03 6.43 3.86
CA VAL A 17 11.71 6.41 3.24
C VAL A 17 11.84 6.07 1.77
N TRP A 18 11.35 4.89 1.43
CA TRP A 18 11.31 4.39 0.06
C TRP A 18 9.92 4.66 -0.51
N ILE A 19 9.87 5.29 -1.67
CA ILE A 19 8.62 5.40 -2.44
C ILE A 19 8.80 4.76 -3.81
N ILE A 20 7.70 4.22 -4.32
CA ILE A 20 7.56 3.93 -5.73
C ILE A 20 6.40 4.75 -6.30
N HIS A 21 6.59 5.27 -7.51
CA HIS A 21 5.60 6.12 -8.17
C HIS A 21 5.53 5.83 -9.67
N ARG A 22 4.48 6.29 -10.34
CA ARG A 22 4.21 5.98 -11.76
C ARG A 22 4.97 6.86 -12.76
N SER A 23 6.00 7.59 -12.31
CA SER A 23 6.90 8.37 -13.17
C SER A 23 6.15 9.26 -14.19
N SER A 24 6.73 9.48 -15.38
CA SER A 24 6.12 10.30 -16.44
C SER A 24 4.79 9.78 -16.98
N ALA A 25 4.43 8.51 -16.74
CA ALA A 25 3.20 7.91 -17.24
C ALA A 25 1.93 8.53 -16.62
N THR A 26 2.08 9.30 -15.54
CA THR A 26 0.97 10.00 -14.86
C THR A 26 1.20 11.50 -14.77
N LEU A 27 2.17 12.02 -15.52
CA LEU A 27 2.38 13.46 -15.68
C LEU A 27 1.63 13.96 -16.92
N ASN A 28 0.91 15.06 -16.74
CA ASN A 28 0.32 15.85 -17.80
C ASN A 28 1.42 16.52 -18.63
N ASP A 29 1.12 16.89 -19.88
CA ASP A 29 2.13 17.44 -20.80
C ASP A 29 2.75 18.76 -20.28
N ASN A 30 1.97 19.58 -19.60
CA ASN A 30 2.46 20.80 -18.94
C ASN A 30 3.38 20.53 -17.74
N GLU A 31 3.37 19.31 -17.17
CA GLU A 31 4.27 18.89 -16.09
C GLU A 31 5.59 18.33 -16.64
N LYS A 32 5.65 17.91 -17.90
CA LYS A 32 6.81 17.22 -18.49
C LYS A 32 7.42 17.90 -19.73
N ALA A 33 7.33 19.23 -19.80
CA ALA A 33 7.79 19.98 -20.98
C ALA A 33 9.30 19.81 -21.32
N LEU A 34 10.17 19.48 -20.36
CA LEU A 34 11.58 19.13 -20.66
C LEU A 34 11.67 17.78 -21.39
N GLU A 35 10.86 16.79 -21.02
CA GLU A 35 10.79 15.49 -21.69
C GLU A 35 10.25 15.64 -23.13
N LEU A 36 9.26 16.53 -23.30
CA LEU A 36 8.65 16.85 -24.59
C LEU A 36 9.47 17.82 -25.44
N LYS A 37 10.59 18.35 -24.93
CA LYS A 37 11.47 19.32 -25.61
C LYS A 37 10.77 20.63 -26.01
N VAL A 38 9.79 21.06 -25.21
CA VAL A 38 9.02 22.31 -25.43
C VAL A 38 9.17 23.32 -24.28
N GLY A 39 10.04 23.03 -23.29
CA GLY A 39 10.36 23.94 -22.19
C GLY A 39 11.60 23.49 -21.41
N GLU A 40 12.05 24.33 -20.48
CA GLU A 40 13.26 24.09 -19.67
C GLU A 40 13.01 23.13 -18.49
N CYS A 41 11.75 22.96 -18.10
CA CYS A 41 11.29 22.05 -17.06
C CYS A 41 9.94 21.47 -17.48
N CYS A 42 9.54 20.26 -17.10
CA CYS A 42 10.23 19.30 -16.22
C CYS A 42 10.23 17.89 -16.86
N ARG A 43 10.75 16.88 -16.14
CA ARG A 43 10.67 15.46 -16.55
C ARG A 43 10.39 14.58 -15.33
N GLY A 44 9.81 13.41 -15.53
CA GLY A 44 9.56 12.46 -14.43
C GLY A 44 10.84 12.00 -13.73
N ALA A 45 10.74 11.76 -12.42
CA ALA A 45 11.79 11.11 -11.64
C ALA A 45 11.86 9.59 -11.95
N PRO A 46 12.98 8.92 -11.63
CA PRO A 46 13.04 7.45 -11.64
C PRO A 46 11.98 6.85 -10.70
N PRO A 47 11.38 5.69 -11.04
CA PRO A 47 10.25 5.13 -10.31
C PRO A 47 10.46 4.91 -8.82
N VAL A 48 11.66 4.53 -8.39
CA VAL A 48 12.01 4.30 -6.98
C VAL A 48 12.86 5.46 -6.50
N LEU A 49 12.41 6.12 -5.44
CA LEU A 49 13.16 7.19 -4.76
C LEU A 49 13.31 6.83 -3.28
N VAL A 50 14.48 7.16 -2.72
CA VAL A 50 14.82 6.88 -1.32
C VAL A 50 15.26 8.16 -0.64
N PHE A 51 14.62 8.49 0.45
CA PHE A 51 14.91 9.66 1.26
C PHE A 51 15.45 9.26 2.63
N ASP A 52 16.38 10.03 3.16
CA ASP A 52 16.75 9.92 4.58
C ASP A 52 15.65 10.50 5.49
N PRO A 53 15.73 10.33 6.82
CA PRO A 53 14.72 10.87 7.75
C PRO A 53 14.61 12.41 7.75
N ALA A 54 15.62 13.12 7.22
CA ALA A 54 15.62 14.57 7.08
C ALA A 54 14.94 15.04 5.77
N GLY A 55 14.63 14.11 4.86
CA GLY A 55 13.97 14.38 3.58
C GLY A 55 14.95 14.58 2.42
N ASN A 56 16.24 14.30 2.59
CA ASN A 56 17.21 14.37 1.50
C ASN A 56 17.07 13.14 0.61
N LEU A 57 17.03 13.33 -0.71
CA LEU A 57 17.07 12.21 -1.67
C LEU A 57 18.47 11.60 -1.67
N ILE A 58 18.59 10.35 -1.23
CA ILE A 58 19.87 9.64 -1.12
C ILE A 58 20.05 8.56 -2.19
N ARG A 59 18.98 8.14 -2.87
CA ARG A 59 19.05 7.15 -3.96
C ARG A 59 17.83 7.26 -4.87
N SER A 60 18.04 6.93 -6.15
CA SER A 60 16.96 6.78 -7.13
C SER A 60 17.31 5.75 -8.19
N TRP A 61 16.39 4.88 -8.57
CA TRP A 61 16.56 3.89 -9.64
C TRP A 61 15.20 3.35 -10.13
N GLY A 62 15.21 2.35 -11.03
CA GLY A 62 14.03 1.61 -11.46
C GLY A 62 13.60 1.91 -12.89
N GLY A 63 12.64 1.13 -13.37
CA GLY A 63 12.09 1.20 -14.72
C GLY A 63 12.42 -0.03 -15.58
N PRO A 64 11.91 -0.07 -16.82
CA PRO A 64 12.17 -1.14 -17.77
C PRO A 64 13.67 -1.40 -17.95
N GLY A 65 14.05 -2.68 -18.02
CA GLY A 65 15.44 -3.10 -18.16
C GLY A 65 15.55 -4.53 -18.68
N GLN A 66 16.78 -5.04 -18.73
CA GLN A 66 17.05 -6.39 -19.22
C GLN A 66 16.86 -7.44 -18.13
N GLY A 67 16.28 -8.59 -18.48
CA GLY A 67 16.17 -9.76 -17.60
C GLY A 67 14.91 -9.81 -16.73
N TYR A 68 14.06 -8.79 -16.77
CA TYR A 68 12.81 -8.74 -16.02
C TYR A 68 11.72 -7.96 -16.77
N GLU A 69 10.47 -8.23 -16.43
CA GLU A 69 9.31 -7.52 -16.94
C GLU A 69 8.95 -6.41 -15.95
N TRP A 70 9.28 -5.15 -16.22
CA TRP A 70 8.90 -4.05 -15.31
C TRP A 70 7.37 -3.86 -15.33
N PRO A 71 6.71 -3.59 -14.18
CA PRO A 71 5.27 -3.35 -14.13
C PRO A 71 4.80 -2.27 -15.10
N GLU A 72 3.71 -2.53 -15.81
CA GLU A 72 3.04 -1.53 -16.66
C GLU A 72 2.52 -0.35 -15.83
N SER A 73 2.12 -0.59 -14.58
CA SER A 73 1.72 0.46 -13.64
C SER A 73 2.19 0.10 -12.24
N ASN A 74 3.26 0.75 -11.79
CA ASN A 74 3.84 0.51 -10.46
C ASN A 74 2.76 0.53 -9.35
N HIS A 75 2.91 -0.33 -8.34
CA HIS A 75 2.07 -0.34 -7.15
C HIS A 75 2.87 -0.49 -5.84
N GLY A 76 2.80 -1.62 -5.13
CA GLY A 76 3.42 -1.78 -3.82
C GLY A 76 4.95 -1.86 -3.89
N ILE A 77 5.62 -1.30 -2.87
CA ILE A 77 7.06 -1.46 -2.60
C ILE A 77 7.26 -1.95 -1.17
N HIS A 78 8.18 -2.89 -0.96
CA HIS A 78 8.57 -3.35 0.37
C HIS A 78 10.07 -3.65 0.41
N ILE A 79 10.71 -3.33 1.54
CA ILE A 79 12.12 -3.62 1.77
C ILE A 79 12.19 -4.65 2.88
N ASP A 80 12.62 -5.85 2.53
CA ASP A 80 12.71 -6.96 3.49
C ASP A 80 13.94 -6.84 4.40
N TYR A 81 13.94 -7.65 5.45
CA TYR A 81 14.99 -7.70 6.47
C TYR A 81 16.36 -8.19 5.94
N LYS A 82 16.43 -8.73 4.72
CA LYS A 82 17.68 -9.10 4.04
C LYS A 82 18.16 -7.99 3.10
N GLY A 83 17.47 -6.85 3.04
CA GLY A 83 17.78 -5.72 2.18
C GLY A 83 17.37 -5.93 0.72
N ASN A 84 16.37 -6.76 0.44
CA ASN A 84 15.79 -6.86 -0.89
C ASN A 84 14.58 -5.96 -1.03
N VAL A 85 14.45 -5.35 -2.21
CA VAL A 85 13.34 -4.48 -2.60
C VAL A 85 12.36 -5.28 -3.46
N TRP A 86 11.12 -5.38 -3.00
CA TRP A 86 10.01 -6.08 -3.64
C TRP A 86 9.09 -5.07 -4.30
N ILE A 87 8.68 -5.33 -5.54
CA ILE A 87 7.84 -4.44 -6.33
C ILE A 87 6.67 -5.22 -6.94
N GLY A 88 5.45 -4.72 -6.71
CA GLY A 88 4.22 -5.15 -7.38
C GLY A 88 3.73 -4.16 -8.44
N GLY A 89 2.71 -4.57 -9.19
CA GLY A 89 2.16 -3.82 -10.31
C GLY A 89 0.64 -3.92 -10.40
N ASN A 90 0.01 -2.92 -11.00
CA ASN A 90 -1.44 -2.81 -11.23
C ASN A 90 -1.78 -2.40 -12.67
N GLY A 91 -0.89 -2.69 -13.62
CA GLY A 91 -1.16 -2.56 -15.04
C GLY A 91 -2.04 -3.69 -15.55
N MET A 92 -2.46 -3.58 -16.81
CA MET A 92 -3.45 -4.50 -17.36
C MET A 92 -2.93 -5.93 -17.36
N LYS A 93 -1.66 -6.12 -17.71
CA LYS A 93 -0.98 -7.42 -17.79
C LYS A 93 -0.12 -7.75 -16.57
N ASP A 94 -0.08 -6.88 -15.55
CA ASP A 94 0.76 -7.12 -14.38
C ASP A 94 0.28 -8.35 -13.60
N ALA A 95 1.09 -9.40 -13.66
CA ALA A 95 0.81 -10.72 -13.10
C ALA A 95 2.07 -11.33 -12.44
N HIS A 96 3.00 -10.45 -12.05
CA HIS A 96 4.31 -10.80 -11.52
C HIS A 96 4.72 -9.89 -10.34
N ILE A 97 5.72 -10.32 -9.60
CA ILE A 97 6.41 -9.55 -8.55
C ILE A 97 7.90 -9.55 -8.89
N LEU A 98 8.55 -8.40 -8.72
CA LEU A 98 9.99 -8.26 -8.92
C LEU A 98 10.72 -8.09 -7.58
N LYS A 99 11.92 -8.64 -7.49
CA LYS A 99 12.82 -8.53 -6.35
C LYS A 99 14.18 -7.98 -6.82
N PHE A 100 14.69 -6.98 -6.12
CA PHE A 100 15.94 -6.29 -6.39
C PHE A 100 16.76 -6.16 -5.11
N THR A 101 18.03 -5.81 -5.25
CA THR A 101 18.84 -5.25 -4.15
C THR A 101 18.45 -3.80 -3.85
N LYS A 102 18.86 -3.25 -2.68
CA LYS A 102 18.68 -1.82 -2.35
C LYS A 102 19.29 -0.88 -3.41
N ASP A 103 20.31 -1.30 -4.15
CA ASP A 103 20.94 -0.54 -5.24
C ASP A 103 20.34 -0.79 -6.63
N GLY A 104 19.27 -1.57 -6.74
CA GLY A 104 18.49 -1.73 -7.98
C GLY A 104 19.00 -2.82 -8.92
N LYS A 105 19.95 -3.65 -8.48
CA LYS A 105 20.32 -4.87 -9.23
C LYS A 105 19.20 -5.91 -9.11
N PHE A 106 18.72 -6.40 -10.24
CA PHE A 106 17.70 -7.45 -10.32
C PHE A 106 18.15 -8.76 -9.68
N LEU A 107 17.26 -9.38 -8.91
CA LEU A 107 17.50 -10.65 -8.21
C LEU A 107 16.58 -11.76 -8.69
N MET A 108 15.27 -11.49 -8.74
CA MET A 108 14.28 -12.52 -9.02
C MET A 108 12.98 -11.92 -9.54
N GLN A 109 12.30 -12.66 -10.40
CA GLN A 109 10.93 -12.41 -10.81
C GLN A 109 10.07 -13.63 -10.47
N MET A 110 8.89 -13.40 -9.92
CA MET A 110 7.87 -14.40 -9.63
C MET A 110 6.65 -14.13 -10.49
N GLY A 111 6.13 -15.14 -11.18
CA GLY A 111 5.06 -14.96 -12.18
C GLY A 111 5.54 -14.28 -13.46
N ARG A 112 4.63 -14.15 -14.44
CA ARG A 112 4.92 -13.60 -15.77
C ARG A 112 3.81 -12.67 -16.24
N SER A 113 4.19 -11.61 -16.96
CA SER A 113 3.24 -10.65 -17.54
C SER A 113 2.19 -11.35 -18.42
N GLY A 114 0.91 -11.06 -18.15
CA GLY A 114 -0.24 -11.60 -18.89
C GLY A 114 -0.49 -13.09 -18.70
N LYS A 115 0.09 -13.75 -17.68
CA LYS A 115 -0.06 -15.19 -17.44
C LYS A 115 -1.01 -15.58 -16.31
N ASN A 116 -1.67 -14.61 -15.67
CA ASN A 116 -2.66 -14.88 -14.64
C ASN A 116 -3.77 -15.84 -15.15
N ALA A 117 -3.97 -16.94 -14.44
CA ALA A 117 -5.05 -17.91 -14.67
C ALA A 117 -6.16 -17.85 -13.60
N GLY A 118 -6.35 -16.71 -12.94
CA GLY A 118 -7.37 -16.48 -11.91
C GLY A 118 -6.87 -16.63 -10.47
N SER A 119 -7.77 -16.44 -9.50
CA SER A 119 -7.44 -16.36 -8.06
C SER A 119 -6.86 -17.65 -7.47
N ASN A 120 -6.93 -18.77 -8.19
CA ASN A 120 -6.40 -20.06 -7.74
C ASN A 120 -5.08 -20.45 -8.43
N ASP A 121 -4.54 -19.59 -9.30
CA ASP A 121 -3.26 -19.81 -9.99
C ASP A 121 -2.09 -19.83 -8.98
N LEU A 122 -1.30 -20.90 -8.98
CA LEU A 122 -0.17 -21.08 -8.06
C LEU A 122 1.17 -20.54 -8.61
N GLU A 123 1.20 -20.11 -9.86
CA GLU A 123 2.42 -19.68 -10.56
C GLU A 123 2.44 -18.18 -10.86
N ASN A 124 1.27 -17.55 -11.02
CA ASN A 124 1.15 -16.13 -11.36
C ASN A 124 0.25 -15.37 -10.38
N PHE A 125 0.35 -14.04 -10.48
CA PHE A 125 -0.39 -13.10 -9.66
C PHE A 125 -1.39 -12.33 -10.51
N GLY A 126 -2.23 -11.52 -9.90
CA GLY A 126 -3.25 -10.70 -10.53
C GLY A 126 -3.22 -9.30 -9.96
N ARG A 127 -2.31 -8.47 -10.50
CA ARG A 127 -2.16 -7.05 -10.17
C ARG A 127 -1.91 -6.82 -8.66
N VAL A 128 -0.70 -7.19 -8.23
CA VAL A 128 -0.26 -7.17 -6.83
C VAL A 128 -0.26 -5.77 -6.25
N ALA A 129 -1.01 -5.57 -5.18
CA ALA A 129 -1.14 -4.29 -4.51
C ALA A 129 -0.07 -4.08 -3.42
N LYS A 130 0.22 -5.08 -2.59
CA LYS A 130 1.19 -4.93 -1.50
C LYS A 130 1.89 -6.24 -1.18
N ILE A 131 3.13 -6.13 -0.71
CA ILE A 131 3.96 -7.25 -0.25
C ILE A 131 4.47 -6.89 1.15
N TRP A 132 4.55 -7.89 2.04
CA TRP A 132 5.21 -7.78 3.33
C TRP A 132 5.95 -9.08 3.62
N VAL A 133 7.20 -9.03 4.09
CA VAL A 133 8.02 -10.23 4.37
C VAL A 133 8.26 -10.39 5.87
N ASP A 134 7.95 -11.57 6.40
CA ASP A 134 8.20 -11.89 7.81
C ASP A 134 9.68 -12.20 8.07
N PRO A 135 10.37 -11.42 8.92
CA PRO A 135 11.75 -11.74 9.30
C PRO A 135 11.89 -13.02 10.10
N LYS A 136 10.83 -13.49 10.79
CA LYS A 136 10.92 -14.70 11.63
C LYS A 136 10.77 -16.00 10.85
N THR A 137 9.96 -15.99 9.79
CA THR A 137 9.59 -17.19 9.04
C THR A 137 10.08 -17.18 7.60
N ASN A 138 10.58 -16.03 7.12
CA ASN A 138 10.92 -15.79 5.72
C ASN A 138 9.73 -16.03 4.76
N GLU A 139 8.51 -15.82 5.25
CA GLU A 139 7.30 -15.88 4.42
C GLU A 139 6.94 -14.49 3.91
N ALA A 140 6.71 -14.37 2.60
CA ALA A 140 6.16 -13.17 2.00
C ALA A 140 4.63 -13.27 1.95
N TYR A 141 3.93 -12.27 2.46
CA TYR A 141 2.48 -12.10 2.37
C TYR A 141 2.19 -11.10 1.26
N VAL A 142 1.28 -11.44 0.35
CA VAL A 142 0.98 -10.65 -0.83
C VAL A 142 -0.51 -10.37 -0.90
N ALA A 143 -0.86 -9.09 -0.92
CA ALA A 143 -2.17 -8.60 -1.30
C ALA A 143 -2.30 -8.68 -2.82
N ASP A 144 -2.70 -9.84 -3.30
CA ASP A 144 -2.80 -10.19 -4.72
C ASP A 144 -4.21 -9.90 -5.19
N GLY A 145 -4.45 -8.62 -5.54
CA GLY A 145 -5.73 -8.03 -5.21
C GLY A 145 -6.45 -7.20 -6.24
N TYR A 146 -5.81 -6.58 -7.24
CA TYR A 146 -6.58 -5.77 -8.21
C TYR A 146 -7.27 -6.60 -9.28
N LEU A 147 -6.79 -7.82 -9.52
CA LEU A 147 -7.44 -8.81 -10.37
C LEU A 147 -7.79 -10.07 -9.58
N ASN A 148 -6.83 -10.64 -8.84
CA ASN A 148 -7.07 -11.76 -7.95
C ASN A 148 -7.78 -11.32 -6.67
N LYS A 149 -8.36 -12.27 -5.95
CA LYS A 149 -9.18 -12.05 -4.74
C LYS A 149 -8.61 -12.75 -3.52
N ARG A 150 -7.29 -12.64 -3.31
CA ARG A 150 -6.60 -13.44 -2.28
C ARG A 150 -5.50 -12.69 -1.55
N VAL A 151 -5.18 -13.21 -0.38
CA VAL A 151 -3.83 -13.10 0.18
C VAL A 151 -3.07 -14.36 -0.21
N ALA A 152 -1.92 -14.20 -0.87
CA ALA A 152 -1.00 -15.29 -1.16
C ALA A 152 0.19 -15.24 -0.19
N VAL A 153 0.62 -16.41 0.28
CA VAL A 153 1.83 -16.54 1.13
C VAL A 153 2.86 -17.37 0.40
N LEU A 154 4.08 -16.83 0.28
CA LEU A 154 5.18 -17.42 -0.46
C LEU A 154 6.36 -17.70 0.43
N ASP A 155 7.20 -18.65 0.01
CA ASP A 155 8.59 -18.67 0.44
C ASP A 155 9.33 -17.47 -0.16
N ALA A 156 9.95 -16.62 0.67
CA ALA A 156 10.54 -15.37 0.19
C ALA A 156 11.88 -15.55 -0.55
N ASP A 157 12.52 -16.72 -0.46
CA ASP A 157 13.76 -17.03 -1.17
C ASP A 157 13.46 -17.66 -2.54
N THR A 158 12.50 -18.59 -2.61
CA THR A 158 12.19 -19.28 -3.86
C THR A 158 11.02 -18.66 -4.63
N GLY A 159 10.21 -17.83 -3.98
CA GLY A 159 9.00 -17.24 -4.56
C GLY A 159 7.86 -18.23 -4.79
N LYS A 160 7.94 -19.45 -4.23
CA LYS A 160 6.91 -20.48 -4.40
C LYS A 160 5.74 -20.20 -3.46
N ILE A 161 4.51 -20.19 -4.00
CA ILE A 161 3.30 -20.07 -3.19
C ILE A 161 3.17 -21.29 -2.28
N LYS A 162 3.04 -21.05 -0.97
CA LYS A 162 2.86 -22.06 0.08
C LYS A 162 1.38 -22.28 0.39
N ARG A 163 0.61 -21.19 0.44
CA ARG A 163 -0.83 -21.17 0.74
C ARG A 163 -1.44 -19.84 0.29
N TYR A 164 -2.76 -19.81 0.19
CA TYR A 164 -3.52 -18.59 -0.07
C TYR A 164 -4.95 -18.73 0.46
N TRP A 165 -5.61 -17.61 0.70
CA TRP A 165 -7.01 -17.55 1.11
C TRP A 165 -7.70 -16.27 0.61
N GLY A 166 -9.03 -16.33 0.49
CA GLY A 166 -9.92 -15.19 0.25
C GLY A 166 -10.58 -14.70 1.55
N ALA A 167 -11.59 -13.85 1.43
CA ALA A 167 -12.29 -13.30 2.59
C ALA A 167 -12.81 -14.41 3.52
N TYR A 168 -12.76 -14.15 4.83
CA TYR A 168 -13.10 -15.11 5.88
C TYR A 168 -12.29 -16.43 5.88
N GLY A 169 -11.18 -16.51 5.15
CA GLY A 169 -10.35 -17.72 5.06
C GLY A 169 -10.87 -18.72 4.04
N ASN A 170 -11.85 -18.32 3.23
CA ASN A 170 -12.43 -19.18 2.20
C ASN A 170 -11.45 -19.39 1.03
N LYS A 171 -11.68 -20.43 0.24
CA LYS A 171 -11.07 -20.52 -1.08
C LYS A 171 -11.67 -19.42 -1.98
N PRO A 172 -10.86 -18.57 -2.62
CA PRO A 172 -11.37 -17.53 -3.50
C PRO A 172 -11.92 -18.12 -4.81
N ASP A 173 -12.91 -17.46 -5.37
CA ASP A 173 -13.40 -17.60 -6.74
C ASP A 173 -13.31 -16.26 -7.48
N ASP A 174 -13.59 -16.23 -8.78
CA ASP A 174 -13.49 -15.02 -9.60
C ASP A 174 -14.87 -14.47 -10.01
N ALA A 175 -15.94 -14.84 -9.28
CA ALA A 175 -17.29 -14.35 -9.58
C ALA A 175 -17.38 -12.82 -9.43
N ASP A 176 -18.06 -12.16 -10.36
CA ASP A 176 -18.36 -10.74 -10.25
C ASP A 176 -19.43 -10.54 -9.15
N LEU A 177 -19.06 -9.80 -8.10
CA LEU A 177 -19.96 -9.48 -6.99
C LEU A 177 -20.87 -8.28 -7.30
N GLY A 178 -20.67 -7.63 -8.45
CA GLY A 178 -21.32 -6.39 -8.79
C GLY A 178 -20.93 -5.23 -7.85
N LYS A 179 -21.66 -4.12 -7.98
CA LYS A 179 -21.43 -2.92 -7.19
C LYS A 179 -21.59 -3.21 -5.69
N TYR A 180 -20.74 -2.58 -4.88
CA TYR A 180 -20.87 -2.62 -3.43
C TYR A 180 -22.21 -2.02 -3.00
N ASP A 181 -22.94 -2.76 -2.17
CA ASP A 181 -24.15 -2.30 -1.49
C ASP A 181 -23.87 -2.35 0.02
N PRO A 182 -23.82 -1.18 0.70
CA PRO A 182 -23.53 -1.12 2.13
C PRO A 182 -24.65 -1.68 3.01
N ASN A 183 -25.86 -1.87 2.46
CA ASN A 183 -27.00 -2.45 3.17
C ASN A 183 -27.10 -3.96 3.00
N ALA A 184 -26.39 -4.54 2.03
CA ALA A 184 -26.34 -5.98 1.84
C ALA A 184 -25.50 -6.67 2.93
N PRO A 185 -25.73 -7.97 3.18
CA PRO A 185 -24.83 -8.76 4.01
C PRO A 185 -23.38 -8.70 3.50
N PRO A 186 -22.38 -8.72 4.39
CA PRO A 186 -20.98 -8.73 3.98
C PRO A 186 -20.66 -9.86 3.00
N ALA A 187 -20.06 -9.49 1.86
CA ALA A 187 -19.68 -10.46 0.83
C ALA A 187 -18.68 -11.47 1.40
N LYS A 188 -18.90 -12.76 1.12
CA LYS A 188 -18.04 -13.87 1.57
C LYS A 188 -16.74 -14.05 0.78
N GLN A 189 -16.46 -13.08 -0.09
CA GLN A 189 -15.29 -12.96 -0.94
C GLN A 189 -14.80 -11.50 -0.87
N PHE A 190 -13.49 -11.29 -1.12
CA PHE A 190 -12.96 -9.93 -1.28
C PHE A 190 -13.53 -9.30 -2.55
N ARG A 191 -13.87 -8.01 -2.53
CA ARG A 191 -14.47 -7.35 -3.72
C ARG A 191 -13.44 -6.96 -4.77
N ASN A 192 -12.25 -6.61 -4.31
CA ASN A 192 -11.13 -6.00 -5.02
C ASN A 192 -11.11 -4.46 -4.96
N PRO A 193 -9.95 -3.84 -4.78
CA PRO A 193 -8.68 -4.53 -4.57
C PRO A 193 -8.55 -5.11 -3.15
N VAL A 194 -7.99 -6.32 -3.04
CA VAL A 194 -7.23 -6.68 -1.83
C VAL A 194 -6.01 -5.78 -1.82
N HIS A 195 -6.08 -4.65 -1.13
CA HIS A 195 -5.17 -3.54 -1.40
C HIS A 195 -3.93 -3.57 -0.52
N CYS A 196 -4.09 -4.03 0.72
CA CYS A 196 -3.02 -4.09 1.70
C CYS A 196 -2.95 -5.47 2.36
N VAL A 197 -1.75 -5.83 2.79
CA VAL A 197 -1.52 -6.88 3.77
C VAL A 197 -0.39 -6.42 4.69
N GLU A 198 -0.62 -6.52 6.00
CA GLU A 198 0.37 -6.21 7.04
C GLU A 198 0.27 -7.25 8.15
N ARG A 199 1.40 -7.55 8.80
CA ARG A 199 1.41 -8.48 9.93
C ARG A 199 1.88 -7.80 11.19
N SER A 200 1.12 -8.00 12.27
CA SER A 200 1.42 -7.47 13.58
C SER A 200 2.50 -8.25 14.31
N THR A 201 3.07 -7.64 15.35
CA THR A 201 4.06 -8.24 16.25
C THR A 201 3.55 -9.47 17.01
N ASP A 202 2.23 -9.56 17.26
CA ASP A 202 1.55 -10.72 17.83
C ASP A 202 1.17 -11.79 16.78
N GLY A 203 1.53 -11.57 15.51
CA GLY A 203 1.44 -12.56 14.44
C GLY A 203 0.12 -12.59 13.66
N LEU A 204 -0.81 -11.69 13.97
CA LEU A 204 -2.05 -11.52 13.20
C LEU A 204 -1.79 -10.81 11.86
N VAL A 205 -2.56 -11.18 10.84
CA VAL A 205 -2.46 -10.66 9.47
C VAL A 205 -3.69 -9.79 9.19
N TYR A 206 -3.46 -8.53 8.82
CA TYR A 206 -4.48 -7.53 8.55
C TYR A 206 -4.54 -7.29 7.05
N VAL A 207 -5.76 -7.28 6.50
CA VAL A 207 -5.99 -7.24 5.05
C VAL A 207 -7.04 -6.20 4.73
N CYS A 208 -6.73 -5.30 3.80
CA CYS A 208 -7.65 -4.27 3.35
C CYS A 208 -8.47 -4.77 2.16
N ASP A 209 -9.79 -4.95 2.36
CA ASP A 209 -10.75 -5.23 1.28
C ASP A 209 -11.37 -3.90 0.85
N ARG A 210 -10.64 -3.19 -0.02
CA ARG A 210 -10.78 -1.74 -0.18
C ARG A 210 -12.19 -1.31 -0.55
N GLN A 211 -12.79 -1.92 -1.58
CA GLN A 211 -14.14 -1.60 -2.05
C GLN A 211 -15.26 -2.15 -1.16
N ALA A 212 -14.95 -3.00 -0.19
CA ALA A 212 -15.92 -3.47 0.80
C ALA A 212 -15.91 -2.62 2.08
N ASP A 213 -15.13 -1.53 2.09
CA ASP A 213 -14.98 -0.61 3.21
C ASP A 213 -14.56 -1.29 4.51
N ARG A 214 -13.75 -2.35 4.43
CA ARG A 214 -13.43 -3.18 5.59
C ARG A 214 -11.97 -3.60 5.67
N VAL A 215 -11.55 -3.84 6.89
CA VAL A 215 -10.31 -4.56 7.21
C VAL A 215 -10.69 -5.89 7.85
N GLN A 216 -10.11 -6.98 7.34
CA GLN A 216 -10.23 -8.32 7.93
C GLN A 216 -8.92 -8.73 8.60
N VAL A 217 -9.03 -9.44 9.71
CA VAL A 217 -7.91 -9.94 10.51
C VAL A 217 -7.90 -11.46 10.49
N PHE A 218 -6.73 -12.02 10.27
CA PHE A 218 -6.49 -13.45 10.14
C PHE A 218 -5.34 -13.92 11.01
N ARG A 219 -5.28 -15.22 11.26
CA ARG A 219 -4.05 -15.90 11.68
C ARG A 219 -3.16 -16.15 10.47
N ALA A 220 -1.91 -16.51 10.72
CA ALA A 220 -0.91 -16.76 9.68
C ALA A 220 -1.30 -17.89 8.71
N ASP A 221 -2.18 -18.81 9.10
CA ASP A 221 -2.70 -19.91 8.29
C ASP A 221 -3.92 -19.52 7.43
N GLY A 222 -4.41 -18.29 7.55
CA GLY A 222 -5.62 -17.80 6.86
C GLY A 222 -6.91 -17.96 7.66
N THR A 223 -6.85 -18.48 8.90
CA THR A 223 -8.04 -18.57 9.77
C THR A 223 -8.54 -17.16 10.10
N PHE A 224 -9.78 -16.85 9.76
CA PHE A 224 -10.42 -15.58 10.10
C PHE A 224 -10.52 -15.38 11.62
N VAL A 225 -10.30 -14.14 12.06
CA VAL A 225 -10.35 -13.74 13.46
C VAL A 225 -11.48 -12.74 13.70
N LYS A 226 -11.45 -11.60 13.01
CA LYS A 226 -12.43 -10.51 13.17
C LYS A 226 -12.38 -9.56 11.97
N GLU A 227 -13.37 -8.69 11.85
CA GLU A 227 -13.41 -7.61 10.86
C GLU A 227 -14.02 -6.34 11.44
N ALA A 228 -13.74 -5.22 10.81
CA ALA A 228 -14.42 -3.95 11.05
C ALA A 228 -14.61 -3.19 9.73
N PHE A 229 -15.64 -2.36 9.69
CA PHE A 229 -15.99 -1.51 8.54
C PHE A 229 -15.68 -0.06 8.88
N TYR A 230 -15.08 0.67 7.94
CA TYR A 230 -14.70 2.07 8.09
C TYR A 230 -15.38 2.90 7.02
N ALA A 231 -16.11 3.94 7.39
CA ALA A 231 -16.92 4.71 6.44
C ALA A 231 -17.71 3.82 5.47
N LYS A 232 -18.49 2.88 6.01
CA LYS A 232 -19.23 1.82 5.27
C LYS A 232 -20.08 2.34 4.09
N ASN A 233 -20.38 3.63 4.02
CA ASN A 233 -21.14 4.23 2.92
C ASN A 233 -20.24 4.77 1.79
N THR A 234 -18.94 4.47 1.80
CA THR A 234 -17.98 4.93 0.81
C THR A 234 -18.01 4.03 -0.42
N LEU A 235 -18.72 4.49 -1.44
CA LEU A 235 -18.84 3.74 -2.69
C LEU A 235 -17.58 3.86 -3.57
N GLY A 236 -17.61 3.18 -4.71
CA GLY A 236 -16.60 3.34 -5.76
C GLY A 236 -15.24 2.79 -5.37
N SER A 237 -14.30 3.68 -5.00
CA SER A 237 -12.94 3.29 -4.61
C SER A 237 -12.83 2.80 -3.16
N GLY A 238 -13.89 2.89 -2.37
CA GLY A 238 -13.96 2.42 -0.99
C GLY A 238 -13.03 3.17 -0.02
N SER A 239 -12.99 2.75 1.23
CA SER A 239 -12.33 3.47 2.34
C SER A 239 -11.08 2.79 2.89
N ALA A 240 -10.91 1.48 2.68
CA ALA A 240 -9.82 0.72 3.29
C ALA A 240 -8.65 0.57 2.31
N TRP A 241 -7.79 1.59 2.16
CA TRP A 241 -6.73 1.52 1.16
C TRP A 241 -5.50 0.83 1.74
N ASP A 242 -4.80 1.47 2.69
CA ASP A 242 -3.59 0.91 3.26
C ASP A 242 -3.50 1.17 4.76
N ILE A 243 -2.76 0.33 5.49
CA ILE A 243 -2.57 0.47 6.93
C ILE A 243 -1.09 0.52 7.31
N ALA A 244 -0.81 1.20 8.41
CA ALA A 244 0.44 1.11 9.15
C ALA A 244 0.16 0.97 10.63
N PHE A 245 1.06 0.30 11.35
CA PHE A 245 0.96 0.20 12.81
C PHE A 245 1.72 1.33 13.50
N SER A 246 1.20 1.76 14.65
CA SER A 246 1.99 2.48 15.66
C SER A 246 3.22 1.69 16.08
N LYS A 247 4.24 2.40 16.58
CA LYS A 247 5.57 1.85 16.85
C LYS A 247 5.84 1.61 18.34
N ASP A 248 4.80 1.75 19.17
CA ASP A 248 4.85 1.21 20.53
C ASP A 248 4.89 -0.33 20.49
N ALA A 249 5.40 -0.94 21.56
CA ALA A 249 5.67 -2.39 21.59
C ALA A 249 4.43 -3.26 21.32
N GLN A 250 3.24 -2.76 21.68
CA GLN A 250 1.97 -3.47 21.48
C GLN A 250 1.33 -3.14 20.12
N GLN A 251 1.87 -2.16 19.38
CA GLN A 251 1.27 -1.63 18.17
C GLN A 251 -0.21 -1.28 18.40
N ARG A 252 -0.48 -0.53 19.47
CA ARG A 252 -1.86 -0.27 19.96
C ARG A 252 -2.78 0.35 18.92
N TYR A 253 -2.23 1.14 18.01
CA TYR A 253 -2.97 1.83 16.97
C TYR A 253 -2.65 1.33 15.56
N ILE A 254 -3.68 1.31 14.72
CA ILE A 254 -3.60 1.25 13.27
C ILE A 254 -3.87 2.65 12.72
N PHE A 255 -3.06 3.07 11.75
CA PHE A 255 -3.32 4.22 10.90
C PHE A 255 -3.82 3.73 9.55
N LEU A 256 -5.06 4.02 9.22
CA LEU A 256 -5.72 3.58 7.99
C LEU A 256 -5.84 4.75 7.02
N ALA A 257 -5.19 4.63 5.86
CA ALA A 257 -5.35 5.56 4.74
C ALA A 257 -6.73 5.33 4.09
N ASP A 258 -7.55 6.37 4.12
CA ASP A 258 -8.84 6.43 3.46
C ASP A 258 -8.76 7.45 2.32
N GLY A 259 -8.35 6.97 1.16
CA GLY A 259 -8.08 7.81 0.00
C GLY A 259 -9.33 8.41 -0.64
N THR A 260 -10.50 7.79 -0.47
CA THR A 260 -11.75 8.32 -1.04
C THR A 260 -12.30 9.46 -0.20
N ASN A 261 -12.20 9.35 1.13
CA ASN A 261 -12.67 10.38 2.04
C ASN A 261 -11.58 11.38 2.44
N GLU A 262 -10.36 11.22 1.92
CA GLU A 262 -9.22 12.13 2.14
C GLU A 262 -8.88 12.24 3.64
N LYS A 263 -8.85 11.10 4.33
CA LYS A 263 -8.55 10.99 5.76
C LYS A 263 -7.48 9.94 6.04
N VAL A 264 -6.78 10.13 7.16
CA VAL A 264 -6.10 9.05 7.87
C VAL A 264 -6.89 8.77 9.14
N ARG A 265 -7.42 7.56 9.26
CA ARG A 265 -8.19 7.09 10.43
C ARG A 265 -7.24 6.46 11.44
N VAL A 266 -7.46 6.74 12.71
CA VAL A 266 -6.70 6.20 13.85
C VAL A 266 -7.60 5.21 14.57
N VAL A 267 -7.18 3.95 14.58
CA VAL A 267 -7.98 2.81 15.02
C VAL A 267 -7.30 2.12 16.19
N LEU A 268 -8.03 1.80 17.25
CA LEU A 268 -7.56 0.95 18.33
C LEU A 268 -7.46 -0.49 17.83
N ARG A 269 -6.26 -1.06 17.76
CA ARG A 269 -6.03 -2.36 17.11
C ARG A 269 -6.74 -3.52 17.82
N GLU A 270 -6.79 -3.46 19.14
CA GLU A 270 -7.39 -4.52 19.97
C GLU A 270 -8.88 -4.69 19.68
N THR A 271 -9.63 -3.60 19.48
CA THR A 271 -11.08 -3.65 19.26
C THR A 271 -11.47 -3.40 17.80
N LEU A 272 -10.56 -2.86 16.99
CA LEU A 272 -10.80 -2.29 15.65
C LEU A 272 -11.70 -1.04 15.65
N GLU A 273 -11.93 -0.44 16.80
CA GLU A 273 -12.70 0.80 16.93
C GLU A 273 -11.93 1.99 16.36
N GLU A 274 -12.58 2.78 15.49
CA GLU A 274 -12.05 4.09 15.08
C GLU A 274 -12.13 5.06 16.26
N LEU A 275 -10.98 5.56 16.69
CA LEU A 275 -10.89 6.54 17.78
C LEU A 275 -11.08 7.96 17.27
N THR A 276 -10.41 8.28 16.16
CA THR A 276 -10.41 9.61 15.56
C THR A 276 -9.87 9.52 14.13
N ASN A 277 -9.93 10.61 13.38
CA ASN A 277 -9.25 10.76 12.10
C ASN A 277 -8.72 12.18 11.92
N PHE A 278 -7.82 12.35 10.96
CA PHE A 278 -7.29 13.65 10.53
C PHE A 278 -7.12 13.69 9.02
N GLY A 279 -6.99 14.89 8.48
CA GLY A 279 -6.94 15.13 7.04
C GLY A 279 -8.16 15.89 6.54
N ASP A 280 -8.08 16.37 5.31
CA ASP A 280 -9.22 16.89 4.55
C ASP A 280 -8.85 16.98 3.07
N GLY A 281 -9.80 17.25 2.20
CA GLY A 281 -9.56 17.45 0.78
C GLY A 281 -8.70 18.66 0.48
N GLY A 282 -7.68 18.49 -0.36
CA GLY A 282 -6.89 19.60 -0.89
C GLY A 282 -5.41 19.31 -1.10
N ARG A 283 -4.63 20.39 -1.30
CA ARG A 283 -3.21 20.33 -1.69
C ARG A 283 -2.26 20.97 -0.67
N GLN A 284 -2.77 21.46 0.46
CA GLN A 284 -1.92 22.00 1.53
C GLN A 284 -1.33 20.86 2.39
N PRO A 285 -0.29 21.13 3.20
CA PRO A 285 0.22 20.15 4.16
C PRO A 285 -0.89 19.62 5.06
N GLY A 286 -1.01 18.31 5.19
CA GLY A 286 -2.03 17.63 5.97
C GLY A 286 -3.41 17.53 5.33
N GLN A 287 -3.64 18.17 4.18
CA GLN A 287 -4.75 17.81 3.29
C GLN A 287 -4.34 16.66 2.38
N PHE A 288 -5.28 16.04 1.67
CA PHE A 288 -5.05 14.93 0.77
C PHE A 288 -5.83 15.06 -0.53
N PHE A 289 -5.28 14.46 -1.59
CA PHE A 289 -5.98 14.14 -2.83
C PHE A 289 -5.68 12.67 -3.15
N GLY A 290 -6.49 11.76 -2.62
CA GLY A 290 -6.23 10.32 -2.76
C GLY A 290 -5.03 9.82 -1.96
N VAL A 291 -5.06 9.96 -0.63
CA VAL A 291 -4.07 9.32 0.26
C VAL A 291 -4.08 7.81 0.04
N HIS A 292 -2.97 7.27 -0.44
CA HIS A 292 -2.96 5.94 -1.04
C HIS A 292 -2.25 4.89 -0.21
N SER A 293 -1.03 5.18 0.22
CA SER A 293 -0.22 4.28 1.03
C SER A 293 0.35 5.00 2.24
N ILE A 294 0.58 4.24 3.30
CA ILE A 294 0.96 4.77 4.61
C ILE A 294 2.04 3.90 5.24
N ALA A 295 3.01 4.52 5.90
CA ALA A 295 4.06 3.84 6.63
C ALA A 295 4.44 4.63 7.89
N THR A 296 5.08 3.96 8.85
CA THR A 296 5.58 4.57 10.08
C THR A 296 7.07 4.29 10.28
N ASP A 297 7.82 5.27 10.77
CA ASP A 297 9.25 5.11 11.12
C ASP A 297 9.45 4.71 12.59
N SER A 298 10.69 4.39 12.99
CA SER A 298 11.02 3.98 14.37
C SER A 298 10.68 5.03 15.43
N LYS A 299 10.54 6.30 15.03
CA LYS A 299 10.22 7.44 15.91
C LYS A 299 8.71 7.71 15.99
N GLY A 300 7.90 6.90 15.31
CA GLY A 300 6.44 7.00 15.28
C GLY A 300 5.91 8.04 14.29
N ASN A 301 6.76 8.67 13.47
CA ASN A 301 6.27 9.57 12.42
C ASN A 301 5.48 8.77 11.38
N ILE A 302 4.47 9.40 10.80
CA ILE A 302 3.65 8.80 9.74
C ILE A 302 4.08 9.42 8.41
N TYR A 303 4.17 8.59 7.38
CA TYR A 303 4.44 9.01 6.01
C TYR A 303 3.32 8.53 5.10
N THR A 304 2.90 9.37 4.18
CA THR A 304 1.84 9.05 3.23
C THR A 304 2.25 9.40 1.81
N THR A 305 1.84 8.57 0.85
CA THR A 305 1.91 8.91 -0.58
C THR A 305 0.51 9.13 -1.14
N GLU A 306 0.41 10.00 -2.14
CA GLU A 306 -0.87 10.31 -2.79
C GLU A 306 -0.88 9.92 -4.27
N THR A 307 -1.95 9.26 -4.66
CA THR A 307 -2.22 8.86 -6.05
C THR A 307 -2.96 9.98 -6.81
N TYR A 308 -3.46 9.66 -8.01
CA TYR A 308 -4.15 10.60 -8.90
C TYR A 308 -3.32 11.89 -9.10
N GLU A 309 -3.89 13.04 -8.79
CA GLU A 309 -3.26 14.35 -8.90
C GLU A 309 -2.61 14.85 -7.59
N GLY A 310 -2.63 14.05 -6.52
CA GLY A 310 -1.95 14.38 -5.28
C GLY A 310 -0.43 14.31 -5.42
N LYS A 311 0.08 13.25 -6.08
CA LYS A 311 1.47 13.13 -6.61
C LYS A 311 2.57 13.56 -5.64
N ARG A 312 2.42 13.28 -4.34
CA ARG A 312 3.37 13.74 -3.32
C ARG A 312 3.57 12.73 -2.19
N LEU A 313 4.65 12.95 -1.46
CA LEU A 313 4.98 12.33 -0.18
C LEU A 313 4.79 13.38 0.92
N GLN A 314 4.10 13.02 2.00
CA GLN A 314 3.98 13.86 3.20
C GLN A 314 4.52 13.14 4.43
N LYS A 315 5.10 13.91 5.37
CA LYS A 315 5.57 13.44 6.67
C LYS A 315 4.79 14.15 7.78
N PHE A 316 4.21 13.38 8.67
CA PHE A 316 3.53 13.83 9.88
C PHE A 316 4.40 13.51 11.08
N VAL A 317 4.86 14.56 11.75
CA VAL A 317 5.79 14.43 12.88
C VAL A 317 5.03 13.98 14.12
N TYR A 318 5.47 12.87 14.71
CA TYR A 318 4.90 12.39 15.97
C TYR A 318 5.22 13.36 17.11
N LYS A 319 4.18 13.76 17.85
CA LYS A 319 4.28 14.71 18.98
C LYS A 319 3.96 14.07 20.34
N GLY A 320 3.78 12.75 20.38
CA GLY A 320 3.29 12.03 21.56
C GLY A 320 1.81 11.65 21.44
N ILE A 321 1.34 10.83 22.38
CA ILE A 321 -0.07 10.47 22.50
C ILE A 321 -0.81 11.63 23.17
N GLY A 322 -1.88 12.10 22.54
CA GLY A 322 -2.79 13.10 23.08
C GLY A 322 -4.19 12.52 23.33
N THR A 323 -5.01 13.27 24.07
CA THR A 323 -6.42 12.96 24.27
C THR A 323 -7.21 13.17 22.97
N VAL A 324 -8.09 12.23 22.64
CA VAL A 324 -9.04 12.40 21.54
C VAL A 324 -10.10 13.42 21.95
N VAL A 325 -10.15 14.56 21.26
CA VAL A 325 -11.11 15.64 21.53
C VAL A 325 -12.28 15.70 20.55
N ALA A 326 -12.17 15.01 19.41
CA ALA A 326 -13.17 14.99 18.35
C ALA A 326 -13.01 13.72 17.50
N GLY A 327 -14.11 13.26 16.89
CA GLY A 327 -14.07 12.16 15.92
C GLY A 327 -13.28 12.52 14.66
N ASP A 328 -13.43 13.74 14.15
CA ASP A 328 -12.65 14.31 13.05
C ASP A 328 -11.85 15.52 13.56
N GLN A 329 -10.53 15.46 13.44
CA GLN A 329 -9.60 16.52 13.86
C GLN A 329 -9.37 17.58 12.76
N GLY A 330 -9.88 17.35 11.56
CA GLY A 330 -9.57 18.13 10.38
C GLY A 330 -8.08 18.07 10.01
N VAL A 331 -7.59 19.12 9.36
CA VAL A 331 -6.20 19.21 8.94
C VAL A 331 -5.29 19.45 10.16
N PRO A 332 -4.23 18.65 10.37
CA PRO A 332 -3.35 18.74 11.55
C PRO A 332 -2.33 19.87 11.41
N TRP A 333 -2.77 21.10 11.17
CA TRP A 333 -1.88 22.25 11.15
C TRP A 333 -1.37 22.58 12.55
N PRO A 334 -0.14 23.11 12.67
CA PRO A 334 0.29 23.70 13.92
C PRO A 334 -0.73 24.73 14.36
N ARG A 335 -1.31 24.57 15.55
CA ARG A 335 -2.03 25.67 16.20
C ARG A 335 -1.01 26.80 16.33
N SER A 336 -1.32 27.98 15.83
CA SER A 336 -0.50 29.18 16.05
C SER A 336 -0.15 29.25 17.53
N LYS A 337 1.15 29.37 17.83
CA LYS A 337 1.62 29.51 19.21
C LYS A 337 1.05 30.77 19.86
#